data_AF-A0A6N7G6G8-F1
#
_entry.id   AF-A0A6N7G6G8-F1
#
_cell.length_a   1.000
_cell.length_b   1.000
_cell.length_c   1.000
_cell.angle_alpha   90.00
_cell.angle_beta   90.00
_cell.angle_gamma   90.00
#
_symmetry.space_group_name_H-M   'P 1'
#
loop_
_entity.id
_entity.type
_entity.pdbx_description
1 polymer ?
#
loop_
_entity_poly.entity_id
_entity_poly.type
_entity_poly.pdbx_seq_one_letter_code
_entity_poly.pdbx_strand_id
1 'polypeptide(L)'
;MSFDNAYEAVSEANDEARWAFGTGFEDPLSGVDTSLPSGVDGDDLAAYCLMLGDDALIMSHRLQQWCTRAPELEDEVALANIGLDLLGQARLLLTRAAKAEGSGRSEDSLASFRDEHEFRNVRLAELSTHDTADFAGVIAQLLVFSTWRLALLQRLTDSRDPVLAAIAAKGVKEVTYHRDYAAQWTVRLGDGTDYSHQRMQSALDDLWPYVGELFESHSVVERLPDIAVEPSELRVEFDDVLTQVCSAATLTVPDAPARAGVSGRTGRDGVHTEAMGYLLSEMQSVARAHPEATW
;
A
#
# COMPACT_ATOMS: atom_id res chain seq x y z
N MET A 1 14.13 -22.44 39.25
CA MET A 1 13.66 -21.42 40.20
C MET A 1 12.15 -21.56 40.26
N SER A 2 11.55 -21.59 41.45
CA SER A 2 10.09 -21.65 41.59
C SER A 2 9.57 -20.23 41.45
N PHE A 3 8.65 -19.99 40.51
CA PHE A 3 8.03 -18.67 40.33
C PHE A 3 6.83 -18.54 41.29
N ASP A 4 6.75 -17.44 42.03
CA ASP A 4 5.75 -17.21 43.09
C ASP A 4 4.41 -16.65 42.57
N ASN A 5 4.33 -16.27 41.28
CA ASN A 5 3.04 -16.05 40.62
C ASN A 5 3.15 -16.21 39.09
N ALA A 6 2.01 -16.44 38.43
CA ALA A 6 1.91 -16.62 36.98
C ALA A 6 2.26 -15.37 36.16
N TYR A 7 2.32 -14.18 36.78
CA TYR A 7 2.64 -12.92 36.13
C TYR A 7 4.15 -12.76 35.90
N GLU A 8 4.97 -13.21 36.85
CA GLU A 8 6.44 -13.19 36.73
C GLU A 8 6.97 -14.18 35.68
N ALA A 9 6.25 -15.29 35.45
CA ALA A 9 6.57 -16.22 34.37
C ALA A 9 6.30 -15.63 32.96
N VAL A 10 5.53 -14.54 32.87
CA VAL A 10 5.19 -13.85 31.61
C VAL A 10 6.13 -12.67 31.34
N SER A 11 6.77 -12.11 32.38
CA SER A 11 7.62 -10.91 32.22
C SER A 11 9.07 -11.21 31.87
N GLU A 12 9.60 -12.39 32.21
CA GLU A 12 11.01 -12.74 31.96
C GLU A 12 11.16 -14.06 31.18
N ALA A 13 10.72 -14.06 29.92
CA ALA A 13 11.33 -14.87 28.85
C ALA A 13 10.62 -14.58 27.52
N ASN A 14 11.42 -14.37 26.47
CA ASN A 14 11.08 -14.21 25.05
C ASN A 14 10.75 -12.79 24.57
N ASP A 15 11.78 -12.13 24.03
CA ASP A 15 11.67 -11.01 23.09
C ASP A 15 10.86 -11.33 21.82
N GLU A 16 10.44 -12.58 21.60
CA GLU A 16 9.65 -13.01 20.43
C GLU A 16 8.13 -13.03 20.66
N ALA A 17 7.62 -12.68 21.85
CA ALA A 17 6.18 -12.78 22.19
C ALA A 17 5.39 -11.46 22.14
N ARG A 18 5.87 -10.44 21.41
CA ARG A 18 5.22 -9.11 21.30
C ARG A 18 4.58 -8.81 19.93
N TRP A 19 4.02 -9.81 19.27
CA TRP A 19 3.37 -9.59 17.97
C TRP A 19 1.93 -9.04 18.09
N ALA A 20 1.22 -9.33 19.20
CA ALA A 20 -0.19 -8.94 19.39
C ALA A 20 -0.38 -7.61 20.14
N PHE A 21 0.65 -7.13 20.83
CA PHE A 21 0.71 -5.81 21.45
C PHE A 21 2.05 -5.23 21.03
N GLY A 22 2.01 -4.28 20.11
CA GLY A 22 3.20 -3.72 19.45
C GLY A 22 4.37 -3.57 20.41
N THR A 23 5.53 -4.08 20.01
CA THR A 23 6.81 -3.74 20.62
C THR A 23 6.82 -2.23 20.83
N GLY A 24 7.12 -1.76 22.05
CA GLY A 24 7.04 -0.35 22.41
C GLY A 24 7.64 0.57 21.35
N PHE A 25 7.09 1.79 21.27
CA PHE A 25 7.32 2.90 20.35
C PHE A 25 8.81 3.26 20.04
N GLU A 26 9.61 2.29 19.61
CA GLU A 26 10.96 2.48 19.11
C GLU A 26 10.92 2.95 17.65
N ASP A 27 11.93 3.72 17.27
CA ASP A 27 12.21 4.14 15.89
C ASP A 27 11.97 2.97 14.92
N PRO A 28 10.98 3.06 14.00
CA PRO A 28 10.64 1.97 13.09
C PRO A 28 11.82 1.47 12.23
N LEU A 29 12.86 2.31 12.09
CA LEU A 29 14.07 1.99 11.32
C LEU A 29 15.27 1.63 12.22
N SER A 30 15.03 1.31 13.49
CA SER A 30 16.07 0.86 14.42
C SER A 30 16.86 -0.32 13.83
N GLY A 31 18.20 -0.21 13.87
CA GLY A 31 19.11 -1.22 13.34
C GLY A 31 19.44 -1.10 11.84
N VAL A 32 18.89 -0.11 11.12
CA VAL A 32 19.22 0.17 9.71
C VAL A 32 19.98 1.49 9.60
N ASP A 33 20.98 1.57 8.72
CA ASP A 33 21.66 2.83 8.41
C ASP A 33 20.69 3.77 7.67
N THR A 34 20.29 4.85 8.34
CA THR A 34 19.39 5.86 7.79
C THR A 34 20.12 7.08 7.24
N SER A 35 21.45 7.03 7.06
CA SER A 35 22.16 8.10 6.37
C SER A 35 21.68 8.24 4.91
N LEU A 36 21.80 9.44 4.35
CA LEU A 36 21.48 9.66 2.95
C LEU A 36 22.60 9.02 2.09
N PRO A 37 22.26 8.24 1.05
CA PRO A 37 23.26 7.73 0.13
C PRO A 37 24.04 8.87 -0.54
N SER A 38 25.32 8.66 -0.82
CA SER A 38 26.18 9.70 -1.39
C SER A 38 25.65 10.23 -2.73
N GLY A 39 25.51 11.55 -2.83
CA GLY A 39 25.04 12.24 -4.03
C GLY A 39 23.52 12.18 -4.25
N VAL A 40 22.75 11.68 -3.29
CA VAL A 40 21.28 11.69 -3.33
C VAL A 40 20.77 12.96 -2.65
N ASP A 41 19.83 13.64 -3.29
CA ASP A 41 19.11 14.76 -2.72
C ASP A 41 18.05 14.25 -1.71
N GLY A 42 18.03 14.85 -0.51
CA GLY A 42 17.16 14.40 0.58
C GLY A 42 15.68 14.65 0.30
N ASP A 43 15.34 15.74 -0.38
CA ASP A 43 13.96 16.08 -0.70
C ASP A 43 13.40 15.16 -1.78
N ASP A 44 14.22 14.83 -2.79
CA ASP A 44 13.85 13.85 -3.81
C ASP A 44 13.62 12.45 -3.19
N LEU A 45 14.53 11.98 -2.32
CA LEU A 45 14.37 10.71 -1.63
C LEU A 45 13.13 10.71 -0.74
N ALA A 46 12.88 11.80 -0.02
CA ALA A 46 11.69 11.95 0.81
C ALA A 46 10.41 11.89 -0.04
N ALA A 47 10.37 12.58 -1.18
CA ALA A 47 9.24 12.56 -2.09
C ALA A 47 8.97 11.15 -2.65
N TYR A 48 10.01 10.39 -2.99
CA TYR A 48 9.85 9.01 -3.44
C TYR A 48 9.36 8.08 -2.33
N CYS A 49 9.88 8.23 -1.11
CA CYS A 49 9.40 7.49 0.05
C CYS A 49 7.93 7.82 0.36
N LEU A 50 7.53 9.09 0.23
CA LEU A 50 6.13 9.50 0.36
C LEU A 50 5.24 8.86 -0.70
N MET A 51 5.66 8.81 -1.97
CA MET A 51 4.91 8.13 -3.03
C MET A 51 4.59 6.67 -2.64
N LEU A 52 5.61 5.92 -2.23
CA LEU A 52 5.46 4.51 -1.87
C LEU A 52 4.70 4.31 -0.56
N GLY A 53 4.89 5.20 0.41
CA GLY A 53 4.25 5.17 1.73
C GLY A 53 2.77 5.50 1.64
N ASP A 54 2.41 6.50 0.83
CA ASP A 54 1.03 6.91 0.61
C ASP A 54 0.22 5.82 -0.10
N ASP A 55 0.81 5.14 -1.09
CA ASP A 55 0.16 3.99 -1.72
C ASP A 55 -0.25 2.94 -0.68
N ALA A 56 0.68 2.61 0.22
CA ALA A 56 0.45 1.60 1.25
C ALA A 56 -0.53 2.08 2.33
N LEU A 57 -0.41 3.33 2.78
CA LEU A 57 -1.28 3.93 3.80
C LEU A 57 -2.74 3.97 3.31
N ILE A 58 -2.96 4.49 2.11
CA ILE A 58 -4.29 4.69 1.55
C ILE A 58 -4.95 3.34 1.24
N MET A 59 -4.21 2.41 0.63
CA MET A 59 -4.73 1.07 0.38
C MET A 59 -5.04 0.33 1.70
N SER A 60 -4.19 0.47 2.73
CA SER A 60 -4.46 -0.06 4.07
C SER A 60 -5.80 0.45 4.63
N HIS A 61 -6.05 1.77 4.58
CA HIS A 61 -7.30 2.33 5.06
C HIS A 61 -8.52 1.87 4.25
N ARG A 62 -8.38 1.72 2.92
CA ARG A 62 -9.45 1.13 2.09
C ARG A 62 -9.78 -0.30 2.48
N LEU A 63 -8.78 -1.12 2.84
CA LEU A 63 -9.01 -2.47 3.32
C LEU A 63 -9.64 -2.50 4.71
N GLN A 64 -9.28 -1.58 5.62
CA GLN A 64 -9.90 -1.49 6.94
C GLN A 64 -11.41 -1.19 6.87
N GLN A 65 -11.87 -0.49 5.82
CA GLN A 65 -13.30 -0.25 5.58
C GLN A 65 -14.09 -1.54 5.28
N TRP A 66 -13.43 -2.68 5.07
CA TRP A 66 -14.04 -4.00 4.89
C TRP A 66 -14.21 -4.80 6.18
N CYS A 67 -13.61 -4.36 7.29
CA CYS A 67 -13.90 -4.93 8.61
C CYS A 67 -15.41 -4.81 8.86
N THR A 68 -16.05 -5.91 9.23
CA THR A 68 -17.51 -6.09 9.40
C THR A 68 -18.35 -6.06 8.10
N ARG A 69 -17.71 -6.04 6.93
CA ARG A 69 -18.38 -6.00 5.61
C ARG A 69 -17.97 -7.11 4.65
N ALA A 70 -16.92 -7.87 4.96
CA ALA A 70 -16.49 -9.01 4.15
C ALA A 70 -17.57 -10.14 4.16
N PRO A 71 -17.64 -10.95 3.09
CA PRO A 71 -18.67 -11.98 2.97
C PRO A 71 -18.52 -13.12 4.00
N GLU A 72 -17.28 -13.43 4.40
CA GLU A 72 -16.94 -14.48 5.36
C GLU A 72 -15.91 -13.97 6.38
N LEU A 73 -15.85 -14.59 7.57
CA LEU A 73 -14.92 -14.19 8.64
C LEU A 73 -13.47 -14.43 8.22
N GLU A 74 -13.21 -15.48 7.47
CA GLU A 74 -11.91 -15.82 6.92
C GLU A 74 -11.39 -14.70 6.00
N ASP A 75 -12.26 -14.15 5.16
CA ASP A 75 -11.92 -13.04 4.27
C ASP A 75 -11.76 -11.73 5.03
N GLU A 76 -12.55 -11.51 6.08
CA GLU A 76 -12.36 -10.37 6.98
C GLU A 76 -10.96 -10.39 7.61
N VAL A 77 -10.57 -11.53 8.17
CA VAL A 77 -9.24 -11.72 8.78
C VAL A 77 -8.15 -11.58 7.73
N ALA A 78 -8.35 -12.09 6.52
CA ALA A 78 -7.39 -11.95 5.43
C ALA A 78 -7.21 -10.47 5.04
N LEU A 79 -8.29 -9.74 4.78
CA LEU A 79 -8.23 -8.31 4.42
C LEU A 79 -7.65 -7.46 5.55
N ALA A 80 -7.98 -7.76 6.81
CA ALA A 80 -7.42 -7.08 7.98
C ALA A 80 -5.91 -7.30 8.10
N ASN A 81 -5.44 -8.53 7.90
CA ASN A 81 -4.00 -8.85 7.90
C ASN A 81 -3.25 -8.13 6.76
N ILE A 82 -3.82 -8.13 5.55
CA ILE A 82 -3.25 -7.42 4.41
C ILE A 82 -3.20 -5.91 4.68
N GLY A 83 -4.25 -5.33 5.25
CA GLY A 83 -4.27 -3.94 5.69
C GLY A 83 -3.19 -3.65 6.74
N LEU A 84 -3.00 -4.54 7.71
CA LEU A 84 -1.96 -4.39 8.74
C LEU A 84 -0.54 -4.45 8.16
N ASP A 85 -0.27 -5.35 7.22
CA ASP A 85 1.03 -5.41 6.52
C ASP A 85 1.31 -4.09 5.79
N LEU A 86 0.33 -3.60 5.03
CA LEU A 86 0.45 -2.34 4.29
C LEU A 86 0.63 -1.14 5.24
N LEU A 87 -0.07 -1.11 6.38
CA LEU A 87 0.16 -0.10 7.40
C LEU A 87 1.59 -0.17 7.96
N GLY A 88 2.10 -1.37 8.20
CA GLY A 88 3.48 -1.59 8.62
C GLY A 88 4.49 -1.06 7.61
N GLN A 89 4.28 -1.29 6.31
CA GLN A 89 5.10 -0.73 5.24
C GLN A 89 5.02 0.80 5.19
N ALA A 90 3.80 1.36 5.30
CA ALA A 90 3.57 2.80 5.30
C ALA A 90 4.37 3.49 6.42
N ARG A 91 4.32 2.96 7.64
CA ARG A 91 5.09 3.47 8.79
C ARG A 91 6.59 3.56 8.50
N LEU A 92 7.18 2.47 8.00
CA LEU A 92 8.61 2.44 7.65
C LEU A 92 8.95 3.46 6.55
N LEU A 93 8.12 3.57 5.52
CA LEU A 93 8.33 4.48 4.38
C LEU A 93 8.15 5.95 4.76
N LEU A 94 7.13 6.28 5.55
CA LEU A 94 6.89 7.64 6.05
C LEU A 94 7.98 8.06 7.04
N THR A 95 8.42 7.15 7.92
CA THR A 95 9.58 7.42 8.80
C THR A 95 10.85 7.66 7.96
N ARG A 96 11.08 6.89 6.89
CA ARG A 96 12.21 7.13 5.99
C ARG A 96 12.11 8.49 5.29
N ALA A 97 10.91 8.85 4.81
CA ALA A 97 10.66 10.15 4.19
C ALA A 97 11.01 11.30 5.14
N ALA A 98 10.51 11.25 6.38
CA ALA A 98 10.76 12.27 7.38
C ALA A 98 12.24 12.40 7.77
N LYS A 99 12.98 11.29 7.80
CA LYS A 99 14.43 11.31 8.02
C LYS A 99 15.20 11.89 6.82
N ALA A 100 14.74 11.63 5.60
CA ALA A 100 15.40 12.09 4.38
C ALA A 100 15.27 13.61 4.17
N GLU A 101 14.10 14.19 4.43
CA GLU A 101 13.85 15.64 4.35
C GLU A 101 14.49 16.45 5.50
N GLY A 102 14.82 15.79 6.61
CA GLY A 102 15.52 16.41 7.74
C GLY A 102 14.73 17.49 8.49
N SER A 103 13.41 17.62 8.25
CA SER A 103 12.57 18.65 8.88
C SER A 103 12.03 18.26 10.27
N GLY A 104 12.39 17.08 10.78
CA GLY A 104 12.02 16.60 12.10
C GLY A 104 10.55 16.18 12.25
N ARG A 105 9.83 15.96 11.13
CA ARG A 105 8.47 15.41 11.15
C ARG A 105 8.51 13.93 11.60
N SER A 106 7.38 13.43 12.09
CA SER A 106 7.17 11.99 12.36
C SER A 106 6.33 11.33 11.26
N GLU A 107 6.24 10.00 11.27
CA GLU A 107 5.28 9.28 10.42
C GLU A 107 3.83 9.75 10.66
N ASP A 108 3.45 10.01 11.92
CA ASP A 108 2.13 10.54 12.26
C ASP A 108 1.89 11.93 11.70
N SER A 109 2.94 12.77 11.70
CA SER A 109 2.89 14.12 11.11
C SER A 109 2.58 14.04 9.62
N LEU A 110 3.27 13.14 8.92
CA LEU A 110 3.07 12.91 7.49
C LEU A 110 1.73 12.25 7.18
N ALA A 111 1.23 11.33 8.01
CA ALA A 111 -0.05 10.67 7.77
C ALA A 111 -1.25 11.60 8.09
N SER A 112 -1.17 12.35 9.19
CA SER A 112 -2.36 12.97 9.79
C SER A 112 -2.55 14.46 9.49
N PHE A 113 -1.46 15.17 9.15
CA PHE A 113 -1.48 16.63 9.05
C PHE A 113 -1.16 17.17 7.66
N ARG A 114 -0.97 16.29 6.67
CA ARG A 114 -0.96 16.68 5.26
C ARG A 114 -2.37 16.89 4.73
N ASP A 115 -2.54 17.90 3.89
CA ASP A 115 -3.73 18.11 3.09
C ASP A 115 -3.71 17.22 1.84
N GLU A 116 -4.87 17.03 1.21
CA GLU A 116 -5.07 16.13 0.06
C GLU A 116 -4.04 16.33 -1.05
N HIS A 117 -3.76 17.58 -1.43
CA HIS A 117 -2.80 17.93 -2.48
C HIS A 117 -1.32 17.64 -2.12
N GLU A 118 -1.04 17.25 -0.87
CA GLU A 118 0.29 16.85 -0.40
C GLU A 118 0.47 15.32 -0.37
N PHE A 119 -0.61 14.55 -0.59
CA PHE A 119 -0.54 13.10 -0.79
C PHE A 119 -0.08 12.75 -2.20
N ARG A 120 0.61 11.63 -2.33
CA ARG A 120 1.29 11.20 -3.55
C ARG A 120 0.95 9.76 -3.94
N ASN A 121 -0.10 9.17 -3.37
CA ASN A 121 -0.58 7.84 -3.76
C ASN A 121 -1.08 7.84 -5.21
N VAL A 122 -1.05 6.67 -5.86
CA VAL A 122 -1.78 6.46 -7.11
C VAL A 122 -3.29 6.55 -6.88
N ARG A 123 -4.03 7.09 -7.85
CA ARG A 123 -5.50 7.19 -7.76
C ARG A 123 -6.20 5.82 -7.67
N LEU A 124 -5.53 4.74 -8.08
CA LEU A 124 -6.06 3.39 -7.92
C LEU A 124 -6.20 2.98 -6.43
N ALA A 125 -5.27 3.39 -5.56
CA ALA A 125 -5.26 2.98 -4.15
C ALA A 125 -6.41 3.63 -3.36
N GLU A 126 -6.84 4.82 -3.76
CA GLU A 126 -7.89 5.59 -3.08
C GLU A 126 -9.30 5.26 -3.56
N LEU A 127 -9.49 4.41 -4.57
CA LEU A 127 -10.85 4.11 -5.05
C LEU A 127 -11.69 3.46 -3.95
N SER A 128 -12.94 3.92 -3.84
CA SER A 128 -13.91 3.36 -2.91
C SER A 128 -14.66 2.21 -3.56
N THR A 129 -14.44 1.00 -3.04
CA THR A 129 -15.20 -0.21 -3.43
C THR A 129 -16.30 -0.55 -2.42
N HIS A 130 -16.17 -0.06 -1.18
CA HIS A 130 -17.06 -0.38 -0.07
C HIS A 130 -18.43 0.29 -0.14
N ASP A 131 -18.57 1.44 -0.83
CA ASP A 131 -19.86 2.13 -0.99
C ASP A 131 -20.90 1.26 -1.69
N THR A 132 -20.43 0.35 -2.54
CA THR A 132 -21.27 -0.64 -3.25
C THR A 132 -21.37 -1.98 -2.51
N ALA A 133 -20.59 -2.16 -1.44
CA ALA A 133 -20.38 -3.44 -0.74
C ALA A 133 -20.08 -4.61 -1.70
N ASP A 134 -19.45 -4.34 -2.84
CA ASP A 134 -19.12 -5.36 -3.83
C ASP A 134 -17.74 -5.95 -3.57
N PHE A 135 -17.72 -7.20 -3.10
CA PHE A 135 -16.48 -7.91 -2.81
C PHE A 135 -15.61 -8.11 -4.06
N ALA A 136 -16.21 -8.23 -5.25
CA ALA A 136 -15.46 -8.29 -6.50
C ALA A 136 -14.64 -7.01 -6.73
N GLY A 137 -15.17 -5.86 -6.31
CA GLY A 137 -14.49 -4.56 -6.39
C GLY A 137 -13.18 -4.54 -5.60
N VAL A 138 -13.22 -4.94 -4.32
CA VAL A 138 -12.00 -4.95 -3.48
C VAL A 138 -11.00 -6.00 -3.94
N ILE A 139 -11.46 -7.16 -4.43
CA ILE A 139 -10.59 -8.19 -4.99
C ILE A 139 -9.91 -7.71 -6.28
N ALA A 140 -10.63 -7.03 -7.18
CA ALA A 140 -10.05 -6.46 -8.39
C ALA A 140 -8.99 -5.41 -8.06
N GLN A 141 -9.32 -4.48 -7.15
CA GLN A 141 -8.41 -3.44 -6.69
C GLN A 141 -7.15 -4.04 -6.06
N LEU A 142 -7.31 -5.03 -5.17
CA LEU A 142 -6.20 -5.70 -4.51
C LEU A 142 -5.35 -6.51 -5.48
N LEU A 143 -5.94 -7.21 -6.47
CA LEU A 143 -5.20 -7.96 -7.49
C LEU A 143 -4.28 -7.03 -8.30
N VAL A 144 -4.84 -5.94 -8.83
CA VAL A 144 -4.08 -4.97 -9.63
C VAL A 144 -2.99 -4.30 -8.78
N PHE A 145 -3.36 -3.80 -7.60
CA PHE A 145 -2.44 -3.11 -6.71
C PHE A 145 -1.28 -4.02 -6.28
N SER A 146 -1.58 -5.24 -5.79
CA SER A 146 -0.56 -6.17 -5.31
C SER A 146 0.33 -6.71 -6.44
N THR A 147 -0.20 -6.91 -7.64
CA THR A 147 0.60 -7.35 -8.80
C THR A 147 1.63 -6.28 -9.18
N TRP A 148 1.18 -5.03 -9.34
CA TRP A 148 2.07 -3.91 -9.65
C TRP A 148 3.09 -3.66 -8.52
N ARG A 149 2.61 -3.63 -7.27
CA ARG A 149 3.45 -3.35 -6.11
C ARG A 149 4.48 -4.45 -5.89
N LEU A 150 4.16 -5.71 -6.14
CA LEU A 150 5.12 -6.80 -6.02
C LEU A 150 6.27 -6.65 -7.00
N ALA A 151 5.98 -6.38 -8.28
CA ALA A 151 7.00 -6.13 -9.30
C ALA A 151 7.89 -4.92 -8.91
N LEU A 152 7.27 -3.87 -8.36
CA LEU A 152 8.00 -2.69 -7.87
C LEU A 152 8.94 -3.06 -6.71
N LEU A 153 8.44 -3.75 -5.69
CA LEU A 153 9.23 -4.12 -4.52
C LEU A 153 10.36 -5.08 -4.89
N GLN A 154 10.14 -6.02 -5.81
CA GLN A 154 11.19 -6.94 -6.28
C GLN A 154 12.37 -6.22 -6.95
N ARG A 155 12.15 -5.06 -7.59
CA ARG A 155 13.25 -4.25 -8.14
C ARG A 155 13.85 -3.33 -7.10
N LEU A 156 13.01 -2.83 -6.20
CA LEU A 156 13.43 -1.96 -5.11
C LEU A 156 14.36 -2.67 -4.11
N THR A 157 14.40 -4.01 -4.07
CA THR A 157 15.40 -4.75 -3.28
C THR A 157 16.84 -4.45 -3.70
N ASP A 158 17.06 -4.03 -4.94
CA ASP A 158 18.37 -3.66 -5.48
C ASP A 158 18.65 -2.14 -5.36
N SER A 159 17.77 -1.40 -4.67
CA SER A 159 17.96 0.04 -4.43
C SER A 159 19.27 0.30 -3.68
N ARG A 160 20.01 1.33 -4.11
CA ARG A 160 21.20 1.81 -3.41
C ARG A 160 20.87 2.44 -2.04
N ASP A 161 19.59 2.76 -1.77
CA ASP A 161 19.15 3.16 -0.44
C ASP A 161 18.91 1.91 0.43
N PRO A 162 19.71 1.68 1.48
CA PRO A 162 19.64 0.44 2.26
C PRO A 162 18.32 0.29 3.02
N VAL A 163 17.64 1.41 3.34
CA VAL A 163 16.34 1.39 4.00
C VAL A 163 15.26 0.93 3.03
N LEU A 164 15.17 1.53 1.83
CA LEU A 164 14.22 1.10 0.81
C LEU A 164 14.44 -0.36 0.40
N ALA A 165 15.69 -0.78 0.21
CA ALA A 165 16.03 -2.17 -0.10
C ALA A 165 15.56 -3.14 1.00
N ALA A 166 15.77 -2.79 2.28
CA ALA A 166 15.33 -3.61 3.41
C ALA A 166 13.79 -3.67 3.54
N ILE A 167 13.11 -2.53 3.38
CA ILE A 167 11.64 -2.47 3.37
C ILE A 167 11.09 -3.34 2.23
N ALA A 168 11.69 -3.23 1.05
CA ALA A 168 11.30 -4.01 -0.12
C ALA A 168 11.50 -5.51 0.10
N ALA A 169 12.65 -5.93 0.63
CA ALA A 169 12.94 -7.34 0.90
C ALA A 169 11.94 -7.99 1.87
N LYS A 170 11.45 -7.23 2.86
CA LYS A 170 10.36 -7.66 3.73
C LYS A 170 9.02 -7.67 2.96
N GLY A 171 8.69 -6.57 2.31
CA GLY A 171 7.42 -6.36 1.62
C GLY A 171 7.16 -7.33 0.47
N VAL A 172 8.21 -7.83 -0.21
CA VAL A 172 8.06 -8.87 -1.26
C VAL A 172 7.31 -10.09 -0.72
N LYS A 173 7.60 -10.55 0.50
CA LYS A 173 6.94 -11.73 1.08
C LYS A 173 5.47 -11.45 1.39
N GLU A 174 5.20 -10.29 1.99
CA GLU A 174 3.85 -9.83 2.34
C GLU A 174 3.00 -9.67 1.08
N VAL A 175 3.48 -8.89 0.09
CA VAL A 175 2.72 -8.59 -1.13
C VAL A 175 2.57 -9.81 -2.05
N THR A 176 3.49 -10.79 -1.98
CA THR A 176 3.28 -12.09 -2.64
C THR A 176 2.02 -12.78 -2.09
N TYR A 177 1.85 -12.82 -0.76
CA TYR A 177 0.64 -13.36 -0.15
C TYR A 177 -0.61 -12.55 -0.54
N HIS A 178 -0.51 -11.21 -0.59
CA HIS A 178 -1.63 -10.35 -0.99
C HIS A 178 -2.10 -10.66 -2.42
N ARG A 179 -1.16 -10.80 -3.36
CA ARG A 179 -1.44 -11.14 -4.75
C ARG A 179 -2.03 -12.53 -4.88
N ASP A 180 -1.47 -13.52 -4.19
CA ASP A 180 -1.96 -14.90 -4.24
C ASP A 180 -3.39 -15.02 -3.70
N TYR A 181 -3.70 -14.30 -2.61
CA TYR A 181 -5.07 -14.21 -2.07
C TYR A 181 -6.03 -13.60 -3.10
N ALA A 182 -5.68 -12.44 -3.68
CA ALA A 182 -6.55 -11.76 -4.64
C ALA A 182 -6.72 -12.54 -5.95
N ALA A 183 -5.67 -13.22 -6.42
CA ALA A 183 -5.71 -14.08 -7.60
C ALA A 183 -6.63 -15.29 -7.38
N GLN A 184 -6.54 -15.96 -6.22
CA GLN A 184 -7.43 -17.09 -5.90
C GLN A 184 -8.90 -16.67 -5.86
N TRP A 185 -9.20 -15.51 -5.26
CA TRP A 185 -10.55 -14.97 -5.25
C TRP A 185 -11.02 -14.53 -6.62
N THR A 186 -10.15 -13.93 -7.44
CA THR A 186 -10.47 -13.57 -8.83
C THR A 186 -10.86 -14.80 -9.63
N VAL A 187 -10.12 -15.91 -9.52
CA VAL A 187 -10.46 -17.19 -10.17
C VAL A 187 -11.77 -17.74 -9.62
N ARG A 188 -11.98 -17.74 -8.30
CA ARG A 188 -13.21 -18.24 -7.68
C ARG A 188 -14.45 -17.46 -8.10
N LEU A 189 -14.34 -16.14 -8.22
CA LEU A 189 -15.46 -15.29 -8.65
C LEU A 189 -15.67 -15.38 -10.16
N GLY A 190 -14.59 -15.33 -10.95
CA GLY A 190 -14.63 -15.39 -12.41
C GLY A 190 -15.11 -16.72 -12.95
N ASP A 191 -14.60 -17.85 -12.46
CA ASP A 191 -15.01 -19.20 -12.88
C ASP A 191 -16.06 -19.81 -11.91
N GLY A 192 -16.84 -18.93 -11.26
CA GLY A 192 -17.85 -19.31 -10.29
C GLY A 192 -19.24 -19.49 -10.93
N THR A 193 -20.14 -18.56 -10.64
CA THR A 193 -21.48 -18.48 -11.22
C THR A 193 -21.54 -17.39 -12.28
N ASP A 194 -22.53 -17.41 -13.17
CA ASP A 194 -22.77 -16.31 -14.13
C ASP A 194 -22.83 -14.94 -13.43
N TYR A 195 -23.42 -14.88 -12.23
CA TYR A 195 -23.50 -13.66 -11.44
C TYR A 195 -22.13 -13.22 -10.93
N SER A 196 -21.38 -14.09 -10.26
CA SER A 196 -20.05 -13.74 -9.74
C SER A 196 -19.05 -13.41 -10.85
N HIS A 197 -19.16 -14.11 -11.99
CA HIS A 197 -18.38 -13.85 -13.19
C HIS A 197 -18.63 -12.42 -13.69
N GLN A 198 -19.91 -12.04 -13.85
CA GLN A 198 -20.27 -10.71 -14.29
C GLN A 198 -19.79 -9.62 -13.31
N ARG A 199 -19.92 -9.85 -12.00
CA ARG A 199 -19.43 -8.89 -10.98
C ARG A 199 -17.91 -8.72 -11.07
N MET A 200 -17.16 -9.81 -11.20
CA MET A 200 -15.70 -9.76 -11.28
C MET A 200 -15.21 -9.11 -12.58
N GLN A 201 -15.85 -9.38 -13.72
CA GLN A 201 -15.53 -8.69 -14.97
C GLN A 201 -15.82 -7.19 -14.86
N SER A 202 -17.01 -6.80 -14.38
CA SER A 202 -17.36 -5.38 -14.22
C SER A 202 -16.42 -4.67 -13.25
N ALA A 203 -16.02 -5.31 -12.15
CA ALA A 203 -15.05 -4.74 -11.21
C ALA A 203 -13.68 -4.47 -11.86
N LEU A 204 -13.20 -5.38 -12.71
CA LEU A 204 -11.97 -5.15 -13.49
C LEU A 204 -12.16 -4.02 -14.52
N ASP A 205 -13.27 -4.02 -15.25
CA ASP A 205 -13.57 -3.02 -16.28
C ASP A 205 -13.64 -1.60 -15.68
N ASP A 206 -14.29 -1.44 -14.53
CA ASP A 206 -14.46 -0.15 -13.84
C ASP A 206 -13.14 0.38 -13.28
N LEU A 207 -12.25 -0.52 -12.82
CA LEU A 207 -10.94 -0.20 -12.27
C LEU A 207 -9.92 0.15 -13.37
N TRP A 208 -10.04 -0.48 -14.54
CA TRP A 208 -9.01 -0.47 -15.58
C TRP A 208 -8.54 0.90 -16.05
N PRO A 209 -9.40 1.95 -16.14
CA PRO A 209 -8.97 3.30 -16.48
C PRO A 209 -7.85 3.85 -15.58
N TYR A 210 -7.67 3.34 -14.35
CA TYR A 210 -6.62 3.78 -13.42
C TYR A 210 -5.31 2.99 -13.54
N VAL A 211 -5.28 1.91 -14.33
CA VAL A 211 -4.09 1.04 -14.48
C VAL A 211 -2.95 1.77 -15.18
N GLY A 212 -3.23 2.64 -16.16
CA GLY A 212 -2.21 3.37 -16.91
C GLY A 212 -1.27 4.22 -16.03
N GLU A 213 -1.83 4.88 -15.02
CA GLU A 213 -1.09 5.74 -14.07
C GLU A 213 0.01 4.99 -13.31
N LEU A 214 -0.16 3.68 -13.09
CA LEU A 214 0.83 2.86 -12.37
C LEU A 214 2.18 2.78 -13.09
N PHE A 215 2.22 3.10 -14.38
CA PHE A 215 3.38 2.98 -15.25
C PHE A 215 3.85 4.33 -15.80
N GLU A 216 3.24 5.44 -15.36
CA GLU A 216 3.66 6.79 -15.73
C GLU A 216 4.94 7.16 -14.96
N SER A 217 5.99 7.53 -15.69
CA SER A 217 7.23 8.05 -15.11
C SER A 217 6.97 9.40 -14.44
N HIS A 218 7.71 9.70 -13.37
CA HIS A 218 7.61 10.95 -12.64
C HIS A 218 8.99 11.57 -12.44
N SER A 219 9.09 12.90 -12.48
CA SER A 219 10.38 13.61 -12.45
C SER A 219 11.25 13.29 -11.22
N VAL A 220 10.65 12.94 -10.09
CA VAL A 220 11.37 12.48 -8.88
C VAL A 220 12.09 11.15 -9.13
N VAL A 221 11.45 10.22 -9.84
CA VAL A 221 12.05 8.92 -10.20
C VAL A 221 13.26 9.14 -11.12
N GLU A 222 13.12 10.01 -12.12
CA GLU A 222 14.21 10.34 -13.06
C GLU A 222 15.44 10.95 -12.38
N ARG A 223 15.25 11.69 -11.28
CA ARG A 223 16.33 12.30 -10.48
C ARG A 223 16.98 11.34 -9.49
N LEU A 224 16.43 10.15 -9.31
CA LEU A 224 16.89 9.13 -8.36
C LEU A 224 17.33 7.83 -9.07
N PRO A 225 18.25 7.90 -10.04
CA PRO A 225 18.76 6.69 -10.68
C PRO A 225 19.38 5.75 -9.63
N ASP A 226 19.21 4.45 -9.82
CA ASP A 226 19.66 3.37 -8.93
C ASP A 226 19.08 3.40 -7.50
N ILE A 227 18.12 4.29 -7.24
CA ILE A 227 17.39 4.37 -5.96
C ILE A 227 15.91 4.08 -6.21
N ALA A 228 15.30 4.79 -7.16
CA ALA A 228 13.90 4.65 -7.53
C ALA A 228 13.74 3.68 -8.71
N VAL A 229 12.63 2.95 -8.70
CA VAL A 229 12.25 2.03 -9.78
C VAL A 229 11.51 2.79 -10.87
N GLU A 230 11.93 2.63 -12.12
CA GLU A 230 11.23 3.18 -13.29
C GLU A 230 9.89 2.44 -13.50
N PRO A 231 8.73 3.12 -13.35
CA PRO A 231 7.44 2.45 -13.39
C PRO A 231 7.12 1.80 -14.73
N SER A 232 7.56 2.40 -15.84
CA SER A 232 7.27 1.90 -17.18
C SER A 232 7.85 0.50 -17.44
N GLU A 233 8.95 0.15 -16.79
CA GLU A 233 9.56 -1.17 -16.90
C GLU A 233 8.72 -2.27 -16.24
N LEU A 234 7.78 -1.93 -15.35
CA LEU A 234 6.97 -2.89 -14.60
C LEU A 234 5.86 -3.50 -15.46
N ARG A 235 5.54 -2.85 -16.59
CA ARG A 235 4.34 -3.11 -17.37
C ARG A 235 4.26 -4.54 -17.92
N VAL A 236 5.36 -5.04 -18.47
CA VAL A 236 5.38 -6.37 -19.11
C VAL A 236 5.05 -7.47 -18.11
N GLU A 237 5.72 -7.47 -16.96
CA GLU A 237 5.49 -8.45 -15.90
C GLU A 237 4.06 -8.36 -15.34
N PHE A 238 3.58 -7.13 -15.14
CA PHE A 238 2.21 -6.90 -14.71
C PHE A 238 1.19 -7.48 -15.70
N ASP A 239 1.33 -7.17 -16.99
CA ASP A 239 0.42 -7.64 -18.04
C ASP A 239 0.43 -9.17 -18.15
N ASP A 240 1.60 -9.81 -18.03
CA ASP A 240 1.74 -11.26 -18.06
C ASP A 240 0.98 -11.92 -16.90
N VAL A 241 1.13 -11.40 -15.68
CA VAL A 241 0.43 -11.93 -14.49
C VAL A 241 -1.08 -11.71 -14.60
N LEU A 242 -1.54 -10.52 -14.99
CA LEU A 242 -2.96 -10.23 -15.14
C LEU A 242 -3.59 -11.10 -16.24
N THR A 243 -2.88 -11.30 -17.36
CA THR A 243 -3.32 -12.21 -18.43
C THR A 243 -3.47 -13.63 -17.92
N GLN A 244 -2.51 -14.12 -17.14
CA GLN A 244 -2.57 -15.47 -16.57
C GLN A 244 -3.76 -15.62 -15.61
N VAL A 245 -3.95 -14.67 -14.69
CA VAL A 245 -5.04 -14.74 -13.70
C VAL A 245 -6.40 -14.61 -14.38
N CYS A 246 -6.59 -13.64 -15.28
CA CYS A 246 -7.85 -13.48 -16.02
C CYS A 246 -8.16 -14.71 -16.87
N SER A 247 -7.17 -15.28 -17.57
CA SER A 247 -7.37 -16.50 -18.34
C SER A 247 -7.80 -17.68 -17.45
N ALA A 248 -7.20 -17.85 -16.28
CA ALA A 248 -7.59 -18.89 -15.33
C ALA A 248 -8.98 -18.65 -14.73
N ALA A 249 -9.38 -17.39 -14.59
CA ALA A 249 -10.69 -16.97 -14.09
C ALA A 249 -11.79 -16.96 -15.17
N THR A 250 -11.47 -17.32 -16.42
CA THR A 250 -12.36 -17.19 -17.60
C THR A 250 -12.78 -15.75 -17.94
N LEU A 251 -12.07 -14.76 -17.39
CA LEU A 251 -12.31 -13.34 -17.60
C LEU A 251 -11.48 -12.80 -18.77
N THR A 252 -11.82 -11.60 -19.22
CA THR A 252 -11.02 -10.85 -20.20
C THR A 252 -10.23 -9.75 -19.50
N VAL A 253 -8.97 -9.59 -19.90
CA VAL A 253 -8.18 -8.39 -19.54
C VAL A 253 -8.84 -7.19 -20.23
N PRO A 254 -9.34 -6.18 -19.49
CA PRO A 254 -10.02 -5.06 -20.11
C PRO A 254 -9.09 -4.26 -21.03
N ASP A 255 -9.67 -3.61 -22.03
CA ASP A 255 -9.01 -2.61 -22.86
C ASP A 255 -9.78 -1.30 -22.75
N ALA A 256 -9.34 -0.44 -21.83
CA ALA A 256 -10.01 0.80 -21.50
C ALA A 256 -9.03 1.98 -21.61
N PRO A 257 -9.48 3.14 -22.13
CA PRO A 257 -8.64 4.33 -22.16
C PRO A 257 -8.32 4.79 -20.73
N ALA A 258 -7.07 5.21 -20.53
CA ALA A 258 -6.62 5.73 -19.25
C ALA A 258 -7.47 6.93 -18.80
N ARG A 259 -7.76 7.00 -17.50
CA ARG A 259 -8.44 8.11 -16.86
C ARG A 259 -7.52 9.34 -16.90
N ALA A 260 -7.89 10.31 -17.73
CA ALA A 260 -7.13 11.55 -17.86
C ALA A 260 -6.91 12.24 -16.50
N GLY A 261 -5.71 12.79 -16.31
CA GLY A 261 -5.39 13.71 -15.22
C GLY A 261 -5.93 15.13 -15.47
N VAL A 262 -5.82 16.00 -14.46
CA VAL A 262 -6.16 17.43 -14.62
C VAL A 262 -4.92 18.15 -15.12
N SER A 263 -4.98 18.67 -16.35
CA SER A 263 -3.83 19.29 -17.02
C SER A 263 -2.61 18.33 -17.10
N GLY A 264 -2.86 17.03 -17.25
CA GLY A 264 -1.82 16.00 -17.31
C GLY A 264 -1.26 15.58 -15.94
N ARG A 265 -1.80 16.09 -14.83
CA ARG A 265 -1.38 15.73 -13.45
C ARG A 265 -2.30 14.67 -12.84
N THR A 266 -1.73 13.73 -12.09
CA THR A 266 -2.43 12.59 -11.47
C THR A 266 -2.09 12.46 -9.97
N GLY A 267 -2.28 11.28 -9.36
CA GLY A 267 -2.12 11.10 -7.92
C GLY A 267 -0.71 11.39 -7.42
N ARG A 268 0.32 11.02 -8.21
CA ARG A 268 1.73 11.37 -7.93
C ARG A 268 2.00 12.87 -7.86
N ASP A 269 1.14 13.69 -8.49
CA ASP A 269 1.22 15.14 -8.44
C ASP A 269 0.36 15.78 -7.35
N GLY A 270 -0.35 14.98 -6.54
CA GLY A 270 -1.35 15.46 -5.60
C GLY A 270 -2.68 15.85 -6.23
N VAL A 271 -3.01 15.28 -7.40
CA VAL A 271 -4.31 15.45 -8.05
C VAL A 271 -5.09 14.14 -7.94
N HIS A 272 -6.02 14.13 -6.99
CA HIS A 272 -6.76 12.95 -6.58
C HIS A 272 -8.21 12.95 -7.08
N THR A 273 -8.89 11.82 -6.90
CA THR A 273 -10.33 11.67 -7.09
C THR A 273 -11.08 12.22 -5.87
N GLU A 274 -12.38 12.48 -6.04
CA GLU A 274 -13.25 12.93 -4.94
C GLU A 274 -13.25 11.97 -3.73
N ALA A 275 -12.97 10.69 -3.96
CA ALA A 275 -12.95 9.66 -2.92
C ALA A 275 -11.86 9.90 -1.87
N MET A 276 -10.77 10.60 -2.23
CA MET A 276 -9.66 10.89 -1.35
C MET A 276 -10.04 11.86 -0.23
N GLY A 277 -10.78 12.92 -0.54
CA GLY A 277 -11.23 13.90 0.45
C GLY A 277 -12.08 13.27 1.57
N TYR A 278 -13.00 12.37 1.22
CA TYR A 278 -13.79 11.62 2.20
C TYR A 278 -12.92 10.73 3.08
N LEU A 279 -11.98 9.99 2.47
CA LEU A 279 -11.07 9.09 3.17
C LEU A 279 -10.21 9.85 4.19
N LEU A 280 -9.57 10.95 3.78
CA LEU A 280 -8.72 11.76 4.66
C LEU A 280 -9.53 12.41 5.78
N SER A 281 -10.76 12.85 5.50
CA SER A 281 -11.62 13.46 6.52
C SER A 281 -11.89 12.51 7.69
N GLU A 282 -12.07 11.22 7.42
CA GLU A 282 -12.26 10.18 8.45
C GLU A 282 -10.92 9.84 9.11
N MET A 283 -9.92 9.49 8.31
CA MET A 283 -8.59 9.06 8.76
C MET A 283 -7.91 10.07 9.69
N GLN A 284 -8.00 11.36 9.38
CA GLN A 284 -7.28 12.42 10.09
C GLN A 284 -8.12 13.09 11.19
N SER A 285 -9.39 12.72 11.34
CA SER A 285 -10.37 13.42 12.19
C SER A 285 -9.90 13.59 13.64
N VAL A 286 -9.48 12.51 14.29
CA VAL A 286 -9.08 12.52 15.71
C VAL A 286 -7.79 13.30 15.92
N ALA A 287 -6.79 13.09 15.07
CA ALA A 287 -5.51 13.78 15.14
C ALA A 287 -5.68 15.30 14.92
N ARG A 288 -6.51 15.71 13.96
CA ARG A 288 -6.80 17.13 13.70
C ARG A 288 -7.65 17.78 14.80
N ALA A 289 -8.51 17.01 15.47
CA ALA A 289 -9.28 17.51 16.61
C ALA A 289 -8.40 17.72 17.87
N HIS A 290 -7.33 16.93 18.03
CA HIS A 290 -6.45 16.94 19.20
C HIS A 290 -4.96 16.93 18.80
N PRO A 291 -4.44 18.03 18.22
CA PRO A 291 -3.11 18.05 17.60
C PRO A 291 -1.94 17.91 18.57
N GLU A 292 -2.14 18.19 19.86
CA GLU A 292 -1.12 18.07 20.91
C GLU A 292 -1.21 16.76 21.70
N ALA A 293 -2.14 15.86 21.35
CA ALA A 293 -2.31 14.59 22.05
C ALA A 293 -1.18 13.58 21.74
N THR A 294 -0.97 12.64 22.66
CA THR A 294 -0.04 11.50 22.51
C THR A 294 -0.81 10.22 22.77
N TRP A 295 -0.56 9.18 21.96
CA TRP A 295 -1.30 7.91 21.93
C TRP A 295 -0.35 6.72 22.07
#